data_AF-A0AAD5KH77-F1
#
_entry.id   AF-A0AAD5KH77-F1
#
_cell.length_a   1.000
_cell.length_b   1.000
_cell.length_c   1.000
_cell.angle_alpha   90.00
_cell.angle_beta   90.00
_cell.angle_gamma   90.00
#
_symmetry.space_group_name_H-M   'P 1'
#
loop_
_entity.id
_entity.type
_entity.pdbx_description
1 polymer ?
#
loop_
_entity_poly.entity_id
_entity_poly.type
_entity_poly.pdbx_seq_one_letter_code
_entity_poly.pdbx_strand_id
1 'polypeptide(L)'
;MLRLGGVRLVQQRIGVNACNTIARQQTVANTIVARWNVRQFSSKVTKEEVITSTTSTKSSYVSGFSTQGNVTAATQASATPSQQFKTYKPTTPGKRWLKRVPRDHLYKGKAVRQLTVAKRSTGGRNNTGRITIRHRGGGHKRRIRIIDWNRAEAGQQTVVRLEHDPGRSAWIALLKHEESGKLSYIVAPQGLKPGDKVMSYRAESVQQRKSDNTTLDEHGITRTASIDAGNCMPLKMVPVGTIIHNIGLKRNGPAIMARAAGTYAQLIQTGETGYAQVRLSSGEVRLVPVDACATIGAVSNPDHQHETLGKAGRSRWLGIRPTVRGVAMNSTDHPHGGGRGKSKGNKHPRSPWGVLAKGGKTRKTPNQFVVKPRPRR
;
A
#
# COMPACT_ATOMS: atom_id res chain seq x y z
N MET A 1 53.51 32.24 -9.48
CA MET A 1 54.18 31.33 -10.43
C MET A 1 53.10 30.61 -11.23
N LEU A 2 52.91 31.04 -12.47
CA LEU A 2 51.93 30.55 -13.44
C LEU A 2 52.35 29.17 -13.99
N ARG A 3 51.38 28.28 -14.22
CA ARG A 3 51.43 27.35 -15.37
C ARG A 3 50.03 27.17 -15.96
N LEU A 4 49.84 27.88 -17.06
CA LEU A 4 48.81 27.69 -18.07
C LEU A 4 49.07 26.41 -18.85
N GLY A 5 48.00 25.73 -19.26
CA GLY A 5 48.05 24.61 -20.19
C GLY A 5 46.67 24.38 -20.78
N GLY A 6 46.36 25.08 -21.87
CA GLY A 6 45.16 24.86 -22.67
C GLY A 6 45.47 24.01 -23.89
N VAL A 7 44.49 23.25 -24.40
CA VAL A 7 44.45 22.75 -25.79
C VAL A 7 43.00 22.59 -26.29
N ARG A 8 42.69 23.42 -27.29
CA ARG A 8 41.88 23.27 -28.52
C ARG A 8 40.40 22.85 -28.52
N LEU A 9 39.62 23.80 -29.05
CA LEU A 9 38.41 23.62 -29.86
C LEU A 9 38.62 22.66 -31.05
N VAL A 10 37.60 21.85 -31.34
CA VAL A 10 37.30 21.38 -32.70
C VAL A 10 35.84 21.70 -32.99
N GLN A 11 35.67 22.52 -34.02
CA GLN A 11 34.43 23.01 -34.59
C GLN A 11 34.24 22.24 -35.90
N GLN A 12 33.11 21.57 -36.09
CA GLN A 12 32.68 21.13 -37.42
C GLN A 12 31.23 21.55 -37.66
N ARG A 13 31.11 22.53 -38.56
CA ARG A 13 29.90 22.88 -39.31
C ARG A 13 29.87 22.05 -40.57
N ILE A 14 28.75 21.39 -40.84
CA ILE A 14 28.21 21.05 -42.18
C ILE A 14 26.70 21.02 -41.93
N GLY A 15 25.79 21.64 -42.66
CA GLY A 15 25.78 22.38 -43.91
C GLY A 15 24.29 22.45 -44.27
N VAL A 16 23.76 23.66 -44.39
CA VAL A 16 22.38 23.94 -44.82
C VAL A 16 22.32 23.88 -46.34
N ASN A 17 21.28 23.27 -46.91
CA ASN A 17 20.69 23.58 -48.22
C ASN A 17 19.27 22.96 -48.20
N ALA A 18 18.19 23.72 -48.06
CA ALA A 18 17.59 24.67 -48.99
C ALA A 18 16.66 24.01 -50.04
N CYS A 19 15.38 24.36 -49.90
CA CYS A 19 14.48 24.85 -50.94
C CYS A 19 13.72 23.87 -51.86
N ASN A 20 12.42 24.21 -52.00
CA ASN A 20 11.62 24.14 -53.23
C ASN A 20 11.11 22.74 -53.63
N THR A 21 9.86 22.51 -54.05
CA THR A 21 8.77 23.35 -54.55
C THR A 21 7.57 22.43 -54.92
N ILE A 22 6.37 23.02 -55.15
CA ILE A 22 5.33 22.56 -56.12
C ILE A 22 4.56 21.28 -55.73
N ALA A 23 3.26 21.07 -55.97
CA ALA A 23 2.10 21.91 -56.24
C ALA A 23 0.85 21.01 -56.18
N ARG A 24 -0.32 21.66 -56.07
CA ARG A 24 -1.64 21.27 -56.58
C ARG A 24 -1.69 20.11 -57.60
N GLN A 25 -2.67 19.22 -57.44
CA GLN A 25 -3.76 18.93 -58.42
C GLN A 25 -4.71 17.85 -57.84
N GLN A 26 -6.01 18.18 -57.68
CA GLN A 26 -7.16 17.73 -58.50
C GLN A 26 -7.62 16.28 -58.18
N THR A 27 -8.73 16.12 -57.45
CA THR A 27 -10.08 15.83 -57.97
C THR A 27 -10.17 14.61 -58.88
N VAL A 28 -10.72 13.52 -58.37
CA VAL A 28 -11.60 12.64 -59.15
C VAL A 28 -12.81 12.31 -58.29
N ALA A 29 -13.97 12.77 -58.76
CA ALA A 29 -15.28 12.40 -58.28
C ALA A 29 -15.54 10.92 -58.57
N ASN A 30 -16.30 10.24 -57.72
CA ASN A 30 -17.33 9.33 -58.21
C ASN A 30 -18.45 9.18 -57.18
N THR A 31 -19.59 9.70 -57.62
CA THR A 31 -20.94 9.62 -57.10
C THR A 31 -21.44 8.19 -57.20
N ILE A 32 -21.99 7.63 -56.11
CA ILE A 32 -23.06 6.62 -56.21
C ILE A 32 -24.21 7.10 -55.34
N VAL A 33 -25.31 7.35 -56.04
CA VAL A 33 -26.64 7.71 -55.56
C VAL A 33 -27.34 6.43 -55.10
N ALA A 34 -27.91 6.44 -53.89
CA ALA A 34 -29.11 5.67 -53.57
C ALA A 34 -29.84 6.31 -52.39
N ARG A 35 -30.77 7.23 -52.72
CA ARG A 35 -31.97 7.53 -51.92
C ARG A 35 -32.73 6.23 -51.67
N TRP A 36 -33.30 6.03 -50.49
CA TRP A 36 -34.69 5.54 -50.34
C TRP A 36 -35.23 5.89 -48.94
N ASN A 37 -36.13 6.88 -48.95
CA ASN A 37 -37.34 7.11 -48.16
C ASN A 37 -37.37 7.01 -46.62
N VAL A 38 -37.58 8.22 -46.07
CA VAL A 38 -38.44 8.56 -44.92
C VAL A 38 -39.81 7.89 -45.01
N ARG A 39 -40.27 7.30 -43.91
CA ARG A 39 -41.71 7.29 -43.53
C ARG A 39 -41.86 7.49 -42.03
N GLN A 40 -42.54 8.58 -41.69
CA GLN A 40 -43.23 8.80 -40.41
C GLN A 40 -44.61 8.10 -40.41
N PHE A 41 -45.32 8.27 -39.29
CA PHE A 41 -46.64 7.75 -38.84
C PHE A 41 -46.52 6.48 -37.98
N SER A 42 -47.23 6.33 -36.85
CA SER A 42 -48.11 7.20 -36.06
C SER A 42 -48.46 6.45 -34.78
N SER A 43 -48.81 7.21 -33.75
CA SER A 43 -49.28 6.78 -32.42
C SER A 43 -50.44 5.79 -32.43
N LYS A 44 -50.46 4.87 -31.46
CA LYS A 44 -51.68 4.49 -30.72
C LYS A 44 -51.35 3.96 -29.32
N VAL A 45 -51.98 4.62 -28.36
CA VAL A 45 -52.14 4.34 -26.94
C VAL A 45 -53.03 3.11 -26.74
N THR A 46 -52.72 2.24 -25.76
CA THR A 46 -53.73 1.71 -24.80
C THR A 46 -53.10 0.95 -23.62
N LYS A 47 -53.53 1.39 -22.44
CA LYS A 47 -53.93 0.67 -21.21
C LYS A 47 -52.89 0.08 -20.25
N GLU A 48 -52.93 0.71 -19.07
CA GLU A 48 -52.46 0.28 -17.76
C GLU A 48 -53.13 -1.03 -17.31
N GLU A 49 -52.38 -1.88 -16.63
CA GLU A 49 -52.88 -2.70 -15.53
C GLU A 49 -51.88 -2.67 -14.37
N VAL A 50 -52.37 -2.20 -13.23
CA VAL A 50 -51.73 -2.23 -11.92
C VAL A 50 -52.13 -3.54 -11.25
N ILE A 51 -51.15 -4.38 -10.89
CA ILE A 51 -51.36 -5.48 -9.92
C ILE A 51 -50.25 -5.44 -8.87
N THR A 52 -50.64 -5.01 -7.68
CA THR A 52 -49.95 -5.20 -6.40
C THR A 52 -49.99 -6.68 -6.00
N SER A 53 -48.85 -7.26 -5.61
CA SER A 53 -48.84 -8.40 -4.66
C SER A 53 -47.48 -8.60 -3.98
N THR A 54 -47.48 -8.30 -2.68
CA THR A 54 -46.90 -9.07 -1.56
C THR A 54 -45.61 -9.89 -1.73
N THR A 55 -44.63 -9.54 -0.89
CA THR A 55 -43.53 -10.33 -0.34
C THR A 55 -43.71 -11.85 -0.27
N SER A 56 -42.73 -12.60 -0.80
CA SER A 56 -42.11 -13.71 -0.04
C SER A 56 -40.67 -13.97 -0.52
N THR A 57 -39.75 -13.84 0.43
CA THR A 57 -38.34 -14.24 0.30
C THR A 57 -38.27 -15.76 0.31
N LYS A 58 -38.15 -16.39 -0.87
CA LYS A 58 -37.83 -17.82 -0.94
C LYS A 58 -36.34 -18.03 -0.65
N SER A 59 -36.05 -18.31 0.62
CA SER A 59 -34.84 -18.98 1.07
C SER A 59 -34.80 -20.40 0.47
N SER A 60 -33.87 -20.66 -0.44
CA SER A 60 -33.62 -22.02 -0.94
C SER A 60 -32.76 -22.78 0.06
N TYR A 61 -33.44 -23.43 1.00
CA TYR A 61 -32.83 -24.52 1.78
C TYR A 61 -32.58 -25.69 0.82
N VAL A 62 -31.32 -25.92 0.45
CA VAL A 62 -30.91 -27.10 -0.30
C VAL A 62 -30.99 -28.30 0.64
N SER A 63 -32.07 -29.06 0.53
CA SER A 63 -32.19 -30.42 1.05
C SER A 63 -32.29 -31.35 -0.15
N GLY A 64 -31.33 -32.26 -0.29
CA GLY A 64 -31.23 -33.13 -1.46
C GLY A 64 -29.88 -33.84 -1.48
N PHE A 65 -29.76 -34.87 -0.65
CA PHE A 65 -28.69 -35.85 -0.76
C PHE A 65 -29.06 -36.81 -1.90
N SER A 66 -28.68 -36.48 -3.15
CA SER A 66 -28.74 -37.44 -4.25
C SER A 66 -27.49 -38.31 -4.21
N THR A 67 -27.71 -39.58 -3.90
CA THR A 67 -26.73 -40.64 -4.06
C THR A 67 -26.71 -41.01 -5.55
N GLN A 68 -25.52 -41.28 -6.09
CA GLN A 68 -25.22 -41.59 -7.50
C GLN A 68 -24.85 -40.38 -8.37
N GLY A 69 -23.59 -39.97 -8.23
CA GLY A 69 -22.86 -39.22 -9.24
C GLY A 69 -21.43 -39.76 -9.26
N ASN A 70 -21.03 -40.32 -10.41
CA ASN A 70 -19.72 -40.90 -10.65
C ASN A 70 -18.59 -40.04 -10.06
N VAL A 71 -17.80 -40.67 -9.18
CA VAL A 71 -16.56 -40.11 -8.69
C VAL A 71 -15.54 -40.18 -9.82
N THR A 72 -15.63 -39.27 -10.80
CA THR A 72 -14.42 -38.94 -11.55
C THR A 72 -13.41 -38.48 -10.52
N ALA A 73 -12.33 -39.24 -10.37
CA ALA A 73 -11.20 -38.97 -9.50
C ALA A 73 -10.48 -37.69 -9.96
N ALA A 74 -11.14 -36.55 -9.81
CA ALA A 74 -10.54 -35.24 -9.88
C ALA A 74 -9.81 -35.05 -8.55
N THR A 75 -8.52 -35.38 -8.58
CA THR A 75 -7.45 -34.84 -7.73
C THR A 75 -7.97 -33.97 -6.59
N GLN A 76 -8.02 -34.51 -5.37
CA GLN A 76 -8.36 -33.74 -4.17
C GLN A 76 -7.54 -32.44 -4.14
N ALA A 77 -8.16 -31.33 -4.54
CA ALA A 77 -7.55 -30.02 -4.50
C ALA A 77 -7.20 -29.74 -3.03
N SER A 78 -5.91 -29.58 -2.78
CA SER A 78 -5.27 -29.62 -1.46
C SER A 78 -5.53 -28.40 -0.56
N ALA A 79 -6.61 -27.66 -0.82
CA ALA A 79 -7.05 -26.50 -0.06
C ALA A 79 -8.59 -26.45 -0.07
N THR A 80 -9.20 -26.59 1.11
CA THR A 80 -10.62 -26.25 1.29
C THR A 80 -10.75 -24.73 1.17
N PRO A 81 -11.51 -24.18 0.22
CA PRO A 81 -11.57 -22.74 0.02
C PRO A 81 -12.55 -22.11 1.01
N SER A 82 -12.08 -21.82 2.22
CA SER A 82 -12.58 -20.61 2.88
C SER A 82 -11.99 -19.44 2.10
N GLN A 83 -12.79 -18.79 1.25
CA GLN A 83 -12.39 -17.75 0.27
C GLN A 83 -11.38 -16.69 0.80
N GLN A 84 -11.35 -16.43 2.10
CA GLN A 84 -10.50 -15.41 2.72
C GLN A 84 -9.10 -15.90 3.13
N PHE A 85 -8.90 -17.19 3.41
CA PHE A 85 -7.64 -17.71 3.95
C PHE A 85 -7.25 -19.09 3.43
N LYS A 86 -5.95 -19.31 3.25
CA LYS A 86 -5.37 -20.60 2.89
C LYS A 86 -5.00 -21.39 4.15
N THR A 87 -5.76 -22.44 4.42
CA THR A 87 -5.46 -23.50 5.40
C THR A 87 -4.94 -24.74 4.67
N TYR A 88 -4.36 -25.69 5.42
CA TYR A 88 -3.75 -26.90 4.85
C TYR A 88 -4.27 -28.12 5.59
N LYS A 89 -4.37 -29.27 4.90
CA LYS A 89 -4.68 -30.56 5.54
C LYS A 89 -3.72 -30.79 6.72
N PRO A 90 -4.23 -31.06 7.94
CA PRO A 90 -3.43 -31.14 9.16
C PRO A 90 -2.66 -32.47 9.28
N THR A 91 -1.85 -32.79 8.26
CA THR A 91 -0.99 -33.98 8.20
C THR A 91 0.10 -33.99 9.27
N THR A 92 0.42 -32.83 9.85
CA THR A 92 1.36 -32.69 10.95
C THR A 92 0.80 -31.71 11.98
N PRO A 93 1.12 -31.84 13.28
CA PRO A 93 0.61 -30.94 14.32
C PRO A 93 0.99 -29.48 14.05
N GLY A 94 2.18 -29.22 13.50
CA GLY A 94 2.63 -27.87 13.15
C GLY A 94 1.94 -27.23 11.94
N LYS A 95 1.18 -27.99 11.14
CA LYS A 95 0.34 -27.46 10.05
C LYS A 95 -1.09 -27.17 10.48
N ARG A 96 -1.59 -27.84 11.54
CA ARG A 96 -2.98 -27.72 12.03
C ARG A 96 -3.44 -26.28 12.19
N TRP A 97 -2.59 -25.44 12.79
CA TRP A 97 -2.89 -24.03 13.07
C TRP A 97 -2.27 -23.05 12.07
N LEU A 98 -1.80 -23.51 10.91
CA LEU A 98 -1.22 -22.64 9.89
C LEU A 98 -2.33 -21.99 9.06
N LYS A 99 -2.43 -20.67 9.12
CA LYS A 99 -3.34 -19.85 8.33
C LYS A 99 -2.55 -18.79 7.59
N ARG A 100 -2.77 -18.66 6.28
CA ARG A 100 -2.09 -17.66 5.43
C ARG A 100 -3.10 -16.88 4.61
N VAL A 101 -2.79 -15.63 4.30
CA VAL A 101 -3.53 -14.87 3.29
C VAL A 101 -3.23 -15.49 1.91
N PRO A 102 -4.23 -15.68 1.02
CA PRO A 102 -4.00 -16.11 -0.35
C PRO A 102 -3.17 -15.07 -1.12
N ARG A 103 -2.22 -15.51 -1.95
CA ARG A 103 -1.25 -14.65 -2.65
C ARG A 103 -1.16 -14.96 -4.14
N ASP A 104 -2.24 -15.46 -4.72
CA ASP A 104 -2.22 -15.99 -6.08
C ASP A 104 -2.12 -14.90 -7.15
N HIS A 105 -2.64 -13.70 -6.86
CA HIS A 105 -2.51 -12.49 -7.69
C HIS A 105 -1.11 -11.84 -7.61
N LEU A 106 -0.25 -12.33 -6.72
CA LEU A 106 1.05 -11.75 -6.47
C LEU A 106 2.10 -12.35 -7.41
N TYR A 107 3.05 -11.53 -7.85
CA TYR A 107 4.11 -11.97 -8.73
C TYR A 107 4.99 -13.06 -8.08
N LYS A 108 5.19 -14.16 -8.81
CA LYS A 108 5.92 -15.35 -8.34
C LYS A 108 7.44 -15.28 -8.56
N GLY A 109 7.91 -14.32 -9.38
CA GLY A 109 9.32 -14.20 -9.75
C GLY A 109 10.17 -13.39 -8.76
N LYS A 110 11.39 -13.04 -9.19
CA LYS A 110 12.34 -12.24 -8.40
C LYS A 110 12.05 -10.74 -8.53
N ALA A 111 12.35 -9.99 -7.48
CA ALA A 111 12.32 -8.53 -7.50
C ALA A 111 13.38 -7.95 -8.45
N VAL A 112 13.16 -6.72 -8.94
CA VAL A 112 14.10 -6.00 -9.82
C VAL A 112 15.44 -5.81 -9.09
N ARG A 113 16.52 -6.34 -9.68
CA ARG A 113 17.82 -6.41 -8.99
C ARG A 113 18.43 -5.04 -8.69
N GLN A 114 18.19 -4.05 -9.55
CA GLN A 114 18.64 -2.67 -9.42
C GLN A 114 17.98 -1.96 -8.22
N LEU A 115 16.70 -2.25 -7.96
CA LEU A 115 15.92 -1.65 -6.86
C LEU A 115 16.05 -2.43 -5.54
N THR A 116 17.08 -3.27 -5.40
CA THR A 116 17.28 -4.07 -4.19
C THR A 116 18.72 -4.04 -3.69
N VAL A 117 18.86 -4.03 -2.36
CA VAL A 117 20.14 -4.06 -1.65
C VAL A 117 20.16 -5.27 -0.72
N ALA A 118 21.33 -5.87 -0.48
CA ALA A 118 21.43 -6.98 0.46
C ALA A 118 21.14 -6.51 1.90
N LYS A 119 20.26 -7.22 2.63
CA LYS A 119 20.00 -6.93 4.05
C LYS A 119 21.06 -7.62 4.91
N ARG A 120 22.03 -6.85 5.42
CA ARG A 120 22.97 -7.35 6.44
C ARG A 120 22.25 -7.39 7.79
N SER A 121 22.34 -8.51 8.50
CA SER A 121 21.68 -8.69 9.81
C SER A 121 22.68 -8.48 10.93
N THR A 122 22.31 -7.68 11.94
CA THR A 122 23.14 -7.47 13.14
C THR A 122 22.85 -8.45 14.27
N GLY A 123 21.79 -9.26 14.14
CA GLY A 123 21.32 -10.13 15.22
C GLY A 123 20.85 -9.39 16.48
N GLY A 124 20.52 -8.10 16.37
CA GLY A 124 20.12 -7.26 17.51
C GLY A 124 21.29 -6.65 18.28
N ARG A 125 22.50 -6.68 17.72
CA ARG A 125 23.69 -6.03 18.27
C ARG A 125 23.86 -4.60 17.76
N ASN A 126 24.47 -3.73 18.57
CA ASN A 126 24.93 -2.40 18.18
C ASN A 126 26.38 -2.44 17.65
N ASN A 127 26.97 -1.26 17.41
CA ASN A 127 28.36 -1.10 16.99
C ASN A 127 29.40 -1.64 17.98
N THR A 128 29.11 -1.72 19.28
CA THR A 128 30.01 -2.32 20.29
C THR A 128 29.92 -3.85 20.35
N GLY A 129 29.08 -4.47 19.52
CA GLY A 129 28.88 -5.94 19.52
C GLY A 129 27.98 -6.46 20.64
N ARG A 130 27.51 -5.60 21.55
CA ARG A 130 26.58 -5.97 22.63
C ARG A 130 25.15 -6.10 22.11
N ILE A 131 24.39 -7.03 22.67
CA ILE A 131 22.96 -7.20 22.33
C ILE A 131 22.17 -6.05 22.95
N THR A 132 21.66 -5.14 22.13
CA THR A 132 20.80 -4.03 22.57
C THR A 132 19.32 -4.32 22.31
N ILE A 133 19.01 -5.07 21.25
CA ILE A 133 17.65 -5.51 20.92
C ILE A 133 17.58 -7.03 21.11
N ARG A 134 16.90 -7.45 22.18
CA ARG A 134 16.64 -8.87 22.46
C ARG A 134 15.75 -9.50 21.39
N HIS A 135 15.80 -10.83 21.32
CA HIS A 135 14.91 -11.67 20.51
C HIS A 135 15.08 -11.55 18.97
N ARG A 136 16.20 -11.01 18.48
CA ARG A 136 16.51 -10.92 17.03
C ARG A 136 17.66 -11.83 16.65
N GLY A 137 17.59 -12.46 15.47
CA GLY A 137 18.70 -13.21 14.87
C GLY A 137 18.29 -14.50 14.16
N GLY A 138 19.18 -15.02 13.30
CA GLY A 138 19.04 -16.33 12.64
C GLY A 138 17.89 -16.48 11.65
N GLY A 139 17.41 -15.38 11.06
CA GLY A 139 16.35 -15.42 10.05
C GLY A 139 16.88 -15.70 8.63
N HIS A 140 15.96 -15.98 7.70
CA HIS A 140 16.31 -16.19 6.29
C HIS A 140 17.01 -14.95 5.70
N LYS A 141 17.98 -15.16 4.79
CA LYS A 141 18.65 -14.09 4.05
C LYS A 141 17.64 -13.28 3.24
N ARG A 142 17.74 -11.95 3.28
CA ARG A 142 16.77 -11.04 2.65
C ARG A 142 17.48 -9.96 1.85
N ARG A 143 16.73 -9.34 0.95
CA ARG A 143 17.12 -8.12 0.24
C ARG A 143 16.15 -7.01 0.63
N ILE A 144 16.68 -5.84 0.97
CA ILE A 144 15.92 -4.62 1.16
C ILE A 144 15.47 -4.14 -0.22
N ARG A 145 14.19 -3.82 -0.36
CA ARG A 145 13.65 -3.18 -1.56
C ARG A 145 13.60 -1.68 -1.32
N ILE A 146 14.25 -0.93 -2.20
CA ILE A 146 14.26 0.53 -2.18
C ILE A 146 12.87 0.96 -2.67
N ILE A 147 12.05 1.42 -1.73
CA ILE A 147 10.73 2.00 -2.00
C ILE A 147 10.90 3.50 -2.13
N ASP A 148 10.21 4.09 -3.11
CA ASP A 148 10.01 5.52 -3.18
C ASP A 148 8.92 5.96 -2.20
N TRP A 149 9.36 6.50 -1.05
CA TRP A 149 8.48 7.12 -0.05
C TRP A 149 8.24 8.61 -0.30
N ASN A 150 8.95 9.21 -1.26
CA ASN A 150 8.86 10.63 -1.53
C ASN A 150 7.82 10.91 -2.62
N ARG A 151 7.72 10.07 -3.65
CA ARG A 151 6.81 10.28 -4.79
C ARG A 151 7.02 11.67 -5.39
N ALA A 152 8.27 12.02 -5.68
CA ALA A 152 8.63 13.36 -6.16
C ALA A 152 8.53 13.51 -7.68
N GLU A 153 8.72 12.43 -8.44
CA GLU A 153 8.57 12.43 -9.90
C GLU A 153 7.07 12.51 -10.24
N ALA A 154 6.67 13.61 -10.88
CA ALA A 154 5.31 13.79 -11.41
C ALA A 154 5.08 12.91 -12.65
N GLY A 155 3.85 12.89 -13.16
CA GLY A 155 3.50 12.13 -14.36
C GLY A 155 2.88 10.76 -14.07
N GLN A 156 2.32 10.18 -15.13
CA GLN A 156 1.58 8.92 -15.05
C GLN A 156 2.53 7.72 -14.99
N GLN A 157 2.21 6.79 -14.10
CA GLN A 157 3.01 5.59 -13.88
C GLN A 157 2.10 4.37 -13.90
N THR A 158 2.41 3.42 -14.77
CA THR A 158 1.65 2.17 -14.91
C THR A 158 2.14 1.15 -13.88
N VAL A 159 1.20 0.46 -13.22
CA VAL A 159 1.49 -0.63 -12.30
C VAL A 159 1.84 -1.88 -13.11
N VAL A 160 3.11 -2.27 -13.11
CA VAL A 160 3.57 -3.45 -13.84
C VAL A 160 3.13 -4.74 -13.15
N ARG A 161 3.30 -4.80 -11.83
CA ARG A 161 2.98 -5.99 -11.01
C ARG A 161 3.01 -5.69 -9.53
N LEU A 162 2.35 -6.55 -8.76
CA LEU A 162 2.43 -6.57 -7.30
C LEU A 162 3.43 -7.64 -6.84
N GLU A 163 4.24 -7.33 -5.83
CA GLU A 163 5.24 -8.24 -5.28
C GLU A 163 5.11 -8.42 -3.76
N HIS A 164 5.47 -9.61 -3.28
CA HIS A 164 5.68 -9.85 -1.86
C HIS A 164 6.97 -9.18 -1.39
N ASP A 165 6.95 -8.51 -0.24
CA ASP A 165 8.17 -8.08 0.43
C ASP A 165 8.40 -8.72 1.82
N PRO A 166 9.43 -9.55 2.03
CA PRO A 166 9.83 -10.04 3.36
C PRO A 166 10.32 -8.97 4.34
N GLY A 167 10.54 -7.72 3.91
CA GLY A 167 10.98 -6.61 4.76
C GLY A 167 9.85 -5.84 5.45
N ARG A 168 8.59 -6.05 5.03
CA ARG A 168 7.41 -5.33 5.53
C ARG A 168 6.17 -6.24 5.49
N SER A 169 5.06 -5.78 6.06
CA SER A 169 3.80 -6.53 6.05
C SER A 169 2.97 -6.28 4.79
N ALA A 170 2.98 -5.04 4.27
CA ALA A 170 2.23 -4.64 3.08
C ALA A 170 2.81 -5.25 1.80
N TRP A 171 1.98 -5.35 0.76
CA TRP A 171 2.47 -5.64 -0.59
C TRP A 171 3.06 -4.37 -1.21
N ILE A 172 3.85 -4.55 -2.26
CA ILE A 172 4.43 -3.44 -3.01
C ILE A 172 4.03 -3.55 -4.47
N ALA A 173 3.92 -2.41 -5.13
CA ALA A 173 3.71 -2.31 -6.56
C ALA A 173 5.02 -1.88 -7.22
N LEU A 174 5.38 -2.57 -8.30
CA LEU A 174 6.39 -2.09 -9.23
C LEU A 174 5.72 -1.17 -10.24
N LEU A 175 6.14 0.08 -10.28
CA LEU A 175 5.66 1.07 -11.24
C LEU A 175 6.67 1.24 -12.37
N LYS A 176 6.15 1.57 -13.56
CA LYS A 176 6.92 2.05 -14.69
C LYS A 176 6.40 3.43 -15.07
N HIS A 177 7.29 4.41 -15.05
CA HIS A 177 6.97 5.75 -15.53
C HIS A 177 6.73 5.71 -17.05
N GLU A 178 5.66 6.34 -17.54
CA GLU A 178 5.32 6.29 -18.96
C GLU A 178 6.31 7.08 -19.81
N GLU A 179 6.65 8.31 -19.42
CA GLU A 179 7.60 9.17 -20.15
C GLU A 179 9.07 8.74 -19.95
N SER A 180 9.55 8.66 -18.70
CA SER A 180 10.96 8.38 -18.42
C SER A 180 11.34 6.90 -18.51
N GLY A 181 10.36 5.99 -18.53
CA GLY A 181 10.59 4.54 -18.51
C GLY A 181 11.18 3.99 -17.20
N LYS A 182 11.43 4.85 -16.20
CA LYS A 182 12.05 4.47 -14.93
C LYS A 182 11.15 3.54 -14.12
N LEU A 183 11.77 2.60 -13.44
CA LEU A 183 11.10 1.68 -12.54
C LEU A 183 11.23 2.15 -11.09
N SER A 184 10.13 2.11 -10.34
CA SER A 184 10.13 2.44 -8.92
C SER A 184 9.22 1.49 -8.14
N TYR A 185 9.51 1.27 -6.85
CA TYR A 185 8.60 0.54 -5.98
C TYR A 185 7.81 1.51 -5.10
N ILE A 186 6.52 1.28 -4.97
CA ILE A 186 5.66 1.93 -3.97
C ILE A 186 5.02 0.89 -3.06
N VAL A 187 4.49 1.33 -1.91
CA VAL A 187 3.55 0.49 -1.15
C VAL A 187 2.25 0.41 -1.94
N ALA A 188 1.74 -0.80 -2.13
CA ALA A 188 0.49 -0.98 -2.85
C ALA A 188 -0.69 -0.57 -1.94
N PRO A 189 -1.61 0.29 -2.41
CA PRO A 189 -2.91 0.47 -1.78
C PRO A 189 -3.77 -0.79 -1.95
N GLN A 190 -4.79 -0.89 -1.12
CA GLN A 190 -5.79 -1.93 -1.23
C GLN A 190 -6.57 -1.77 -2.54
N GLY A 191 -6.76 -2.89 -3.26
CA GLY A 191 -7.52 -2.91 -4.51
C GLY A 191 -6.70 -2.63 -5.77
N LEU A 192 -5.46 -2.14 -5.64
CA LEU A 192 -4.57 -1.92 -6.80
C LEU A 192 -4.31 -3.24 -7.54
N LYS A 193 -4.34 -3.21 -8.86
CA LYS A 193 -4.06 -4.34 -9.75
C LYS A 193 -2.96 -4.00 -10.76
N PRO A 194 -2.28 -5.02 -11.32
CA PRO A 194 -1.42 -4.82 -12.48
C PRO A 194 -2.21 -4.22 -13.64
N GLY A 195 -1.66 -3.21 -14.31
CA GLY A 195 -2.31 -2.46 -15.39
C GLY A 195 -2.89 -1.11 -14.95
N ASP A 196 -3.17 -0.92 -13.67
CA ASP A 196 -3.70 0.35 -13.15
C ASP A 196 -2.69 1.49 -13.34
N LYS A 197 -3.20 2.70 -13.45
CA LYS A 197 -2.39 3.92 -13.62
C LYS A 197 -2.45 4.73 -12.34
N VAL A 198 -1.28 5.14 -11.84
CA VAL A 198 -1.16 5.99 -10.65
C VAL A 198 -0.29 7.19 -10.97
N MET A 199 -0.60 8.33 -10.37
CA MET A 199 0.10 9.59 -10.58
C MET A 199 0.62 10.15 -9.25
N SER A 200 1.60 11.05 -9.32
CA SER A 200 1.93 11.91 -8.20
C SER A 200 1.78 13.39 -8.54
N TYR A 201 0.98 14.09 -7.73
CA TYR A 201 0.72 15.53 -7.81
C TYR A 201 1.58 16.32 -6.81
N ARG A 202 2.73 15.76 -6.39
CA ARG A 202 3.56 16.36 -5.34
C ARG A 202 4.44 17.49 -5.87
N ALA A 203 4.98 17.35 -7.07
CA ALA A 203 5.87 18.35 -7.67
C ALA A 203 5.14 19.45 -8.45
N GLU A 204 3.85 19.28 -8.74
CA GLU A 204 3.11 20.24 -9.55
C GLU A 204 2.71 21.50 -8.74
N SER A 205 3.29 22.64 -9.14
CA SER A 205 2.50 23.78 -9.58
C SER A 205 1.78 23.35 -10.87
N VAL A 206 0.49 23.01 -10.78
CA VAL A 206 -0.30 22.62 -11.96
C VAL A 206 -0.37 23.83 -12.89
N GLN A 207 0.48 23.89 -13.91
CA GLN A 207 0.15 24.67 -15.10
C GLN A 207 -0.99 23.92 -15.79
N GLN A 208 -2.18 24.48 -15.63
CA GLN A 208 -3.45 24.00 -16.17
C GLN A 208 -3.27 23.34 -17.55
N ARG A 209 -3.58 22.05 -17.67
CA ARG A 209 -4.05 21.53 -18.97
C ARG A 209 -5.43 22.13 -19.20
N LYS A 210 -5.47 23.31 -19.80
CA LYS A 210 -6.69 24.00 -20.26
C LYS A 210 -7.25 23.30 -21.50
N SER A 211 -7.80 22.09 -21.39
CA SER A 211 -8.39 21.46 -22.59
C SER A 211 -9.70 20.74 -22.42
N ASP A 212 -10.28 20.62 -21.23
CA ASP A 212 -11.60 20.01 -21.09
C ASP A 212 -12.44 20.83 -20.10
N ASN A 213 -13.61 21.32 -20.54
CA ASN A 213 -14.57 22.12 -19.77
C ASN A 213 -15.21 21.33 -18.62
N THR A 214 -14.41 20.89 -17.65
CA THR A 214 -14.86 20.41 -16.34
C THR A 214 -14.43 21.45 -15.32
N THR A 215 -15.35 21.89 -14.45
CA THR A 215 -15.07 22.93 -13.44
C THR A 215 -13.83 22.54 -12.61
N LEU A 216 -12.77 23.32 -12.80
CA LEU A 216 -11.51 23.16 -12.08
C LEU A 216 -11.68 23.75 -10.67
N ASP A 217 -11.13 23.08 -9.67
CA ASP A 217 -10.98 23.69 -8.34
C ASP A 217 -9.97 24.85 -8.37
N GLU A 218 -9.94 25.66 -7.32
CA GLU A 218 -8.93 26.73 -7.10
C GLU A 218 -7.48 26.22 -7.19
N HIS A 219 -7.28 24.90 -7.08
CA HIS A 219 -5.99 24.23 -7.21
C HIS A 219 -5.72 23.62 -8.61
N GLY A 220 -6.59 23.87 -9.60
CA GLY A 220 -6.36 23.53 -11.01
C GLY A 220 -6.51 22.04 -11.37
N ILE A 221 -7.17 21.24 -10.54
CA ILE A 221 -7.35 19.79 -10.72
C ILE A 221 -8.85 19.46 -10.74
N THR A 222 -9.28 18.53 -11.60
CA THR A 222 -10.62 17.95 -11.52
C THR A 222 -10.74 17.05 -10.29
N ARG A 223 -11.66 17.39 -9.36
CA ARG A 223 -11.91 16.64 -8.11
C ARG A 223 -12.00 15.14 -8.30
N THR A 224 -12.59 14.68 -9.41
CA THR A 224 -12.88 13.27 -9.63
C THR A 224 -11.65 12.44 -10.00
N ALA A 225 -10.76 12.95 -10.86
CA ALA A 225 -9.59 12.21 -11.35
C ALA A 225 -8.44 12.13 -10.33
N SER A 226 -8.42 13.03 -9.34
CA SER A 226 -7.39 13.05 -8.32
C SER A 226 -7.60 12.00 -7.22
N ILE A 227 -8.85 11.58 -6.96
CA ILE A 227 -9.23 10.76 -5.79
C ILE A 227 -9.02 9.24 -6.00
N ASP A 228 -8.41 8.83 -7.12
CA ASP A 228 -8.14 7.41 -7.36
C ASP A 228 -7.12 6.82 -6.36
N ALA A 229 -7.37 5.58 -5.95
CA ALA A 229 -6.52 4.88 -4.99
C ALA A 229 -5.10 4.69 -5.54
N GLY A 230 -4.09 5.11 -4.77
CA GLY A 230 -2.68 5.04 -5.18
C GLY A 230 -2.09 6.34 -5.71
N ASN A 231 -2.92 7.34 -6.02
CA ASN A 231 -2.43 8.68 -6.32
C ASN A 231 -1.84 9.31 -5.06
N CYS A 232 -0.72 10.03 -5.23
CA CYS A 232 -0.03 10.72 -4.13
C CYS A 232 -0.05 12.23 -4.34
N MET A 233 -0.51 12.98 -3.35
CA MET A 233 -0.66 14.42 -3.40
C MET A 233 -0.42 15.07 -2.02
N PRO A 234 -0.22 16.40 -1.95
CA PRO A 234 -0.21 17.14 -0.69
C PRO A 234 -1.59 17.15 -0.01
N LEU A 235 -1.63 17.22 1.33
CA LEU A 235 -2.89 17.21 2.10
C LEU A 235 -3.86 18.37 1.74
N LYS A 236 -3.38 19.53 1.28
CA LYS A 236 -4.27 20.61 0.77
C LYS A 236 -5.18 20.17 -0.36
N MET A 237 -4.70 19.28 -1.23
CA MET A 237 -5.44 18.84 -2.42
C MET A 237 -6.40 17.69 -2.10
N VAL A 238 -6.26 17.07 -0.93
CA VAL A 238 -7.05 15.90 -0.54
C VAL A 238 -8.39 16.37 0.05
N PRO A 239 -9.53 15.83 -0.42
CA PRO A 239 -10.82 16.15 0.18
C PRO A 239 -10.89 15.69 1.63
N VAL A 240 -11.52 16.50 2.47
CA VAL A 240 -11.78 16.15 3.86
C VAL A 240 -12.65 14.88 3.92
N GLY A 241 -12.39 14.02 4.90
CA GLY A 241 -13.08 12.75 5.11
C GLY A 241 -12.48 11.56 4.35
N THR A 242 -11.62 11.81 3.36
CA THR A 242 -11.00 10.73 2.58
C THR A 242 -10.02 9.87 3.40
N ILE A 243 -9.89 8.63 2.97
CA ILE A 243 -8.97 7.65 3.54
C ILE A 243 -7.63 7.77 2.83
N ILE A 244 -6.57 7.94 3.62
CA ILE A 244 -5.21 8.13 3.15
C ILE A 244 -4.22 7.22 3.88
N HIS A 245 -3.10 6.94 3.25
CA HIS A 245 -1.96 6.22 3.81
C HIS A 245 -0.65 6.85 3.37
N ASN A 246 0.50 6.36 3.86
CA ASN A 246 1.82 6.91 3.56
C ASN A 246 1.91 8.44 3.79
N ILE A 247 1.62 8.87 5.02
CA ILE A 247 1.55 10.30 5.35
C ILE A 247 2.93 10.81 5.77
N GLY A 248 3.34 11.94 5.20
CA GLY A 248 4.54 12.68 5.57
C GLY A 248 4.42 13.38 6.91
N LEU A 249 5.55 13.62 7.58
CA LEU A 249 5.58 14.38 8.83
C LEU A 249 6.02 15.84 8.65
N LYS A 250 6.68 16.13 7.53
CA LYS A 250 7.26 17.44 7.17
C LYS A 250 6.77 17.82 5.77
N ARG A 251 6.65 19.13 5.47
CA ARG A 251 6.20 19.68 4.17
C ARG A 251 6.84 18.96 2.97
N ASN A 252 8.16 18.85 2.91
CA ASN A 252 8.87 18.14 1.84
C ASN A 252 9.51 16.81 2.29
N GLY A 253 9.00 16.19 3.35
CA GLY A 253 9.51 14.92 3.85
C GLY A 253 8.95 13.69 3.11
N PRO A 254 9.60 12.52 3.25
CA PRO A 254 9.03 11.25 2.80
C PRO A 254 7.87 10.83 3.72
N ALA A 255 7.06 9.89 3.23
CA ALA A 255 6.03 9.22 3.99
C ALA A 255 6.59 8.40 5.18
N ILE A 256 6.04 8.62 6.38
CA ILE A 256 6.48 7.97 7.62
C ILE A 256 5.33 7.20 8.30
N MET A 257 4.12 7.74 8.26
CA MET A 257 2.95 7.23 8.98
C MET A 257 2.05 6.38 8.08
N ALA A 258 1.26 5.47 8.69
CA ALA A 258 0.31 4.59 7.99
C ALA A 258 0.92 3.80 6.81
N ARG A 259 1.99 3.02 7.09
CA ARG A 259 2.73 2.23 6.07
C ARG A 259 2.56 0.72 6.21
N ALA A 260 1.96 0.27 7.32
CA ALA A 260 1.82 -1.15 7.63
C ALA A 260 0.58 -1.71 6.93
N ALA A 261 0.59 -3.02 6.68
CA ALA A 261 -0.53 -3.72 6.05
C ALA A 261 -1.88 -3.40 6.72
N GLY A 262 -2.89 -3.07 5.92
CA GLY A 262 -4.24 -2.70 6.38
C GLY A 262 -4.35 -1.39 7.14
N THR A 263 -3.25 -0.66 7.37
CA THR A 263 -3.33 0.63 8.06
C THR A 263 -3.81 1.71 7.12
N TYR A 264 -4.52 2.67 7.69
CA TYR A 264 -4.97 3.88 7.02
C TYR A 264 -5.09 5.00 8.06
N ALA A 265 -5.33 6.19 7.56
CA ALA A 265 -5.68 7.37 8.33
C ALA A 265 -6.80 8.09 7.60
N GLN A 266 -7.48 8.99 8.31
CA GLN A 266 -8.54 9.79 7.76
C GLN A 266 -8.20 11.27 7.91
N LEU A 267 -8.39 12.04 6.84
CA LEU A 267 -8.27 13.49 6.90
C LEU A 267 -9.52 14.07 7.56
N ILE A 268 -9.38 14.71 8.72
CA ILE A 268 -10.54 15.29 9.45
C ILE A 268 -10.79 16.72 9.00
N GLN A 269 -9.72 17.49 8.85
CA GLN A 269 -9.80 18.90 8.51
C GLN A 269 -8.52 19.32 7.82
N THR A 270 -8.66 20.20 6.85
CA THR A 270 -7.55 20.83 6.15
C THR A 270 -7.65 22.33 6.40
N GLY A 271 -6.59 22.94 6.92
CA GLY A 271 -6.46 24.40 6.92
C GLY A 271 -5.93 24.88 5.58
N GLU A 272 -6.29 26.10 5.17
CA GLU A 272 -5.75 26.73 3.95
C GLU A 272 -4.23 26.88 4.00
N THR A 273 -3.70 27.24 5.17
CA THR A 273 -2.26 27.32 5.45
C THR A 273 -1.92 26.66 6.79
N GLY A 274 -0.66 26.24 6.95
CA GLY A 274 -0.16 25.65 8.20
C GLY A 274 -0.37 24.14 8.29
N TYR A 275 -1.38 23.69 9.03
CA TYR A 275 -1.57 22.28 9.41
C TYR A 275 -2.95 21.73 9.04
N ALA A 276 -2.97 20.45 8.66
CA ALA A 276 -4.14 19.61 8.53
C ALA A 276 -4.25 18.67 9.74
N GLN A 277 -5.49 18.34 10.13
CA GLN A 277 -5.78 17.38 11.19
C GLN A 277 -6.02 16.00 10.59
N VAL A 278 -5.21 15.02 11.00
CA VAL A 278 -5.28 13.65 10.52
C VAL A 278 -5.54 12.69 11.68
N ARG A 279 -6.56 11.85 11.53
CA ARG A 279 -6.84 10.72 12.44
C ARG A 279 -6.04 9.50 12.00
N LEU A 280 -5.09 9.07 12.83
CA LEU A 280 -4.29 7.88 12.57
C LEU A 280 -5.04 6.60 12.96
N SER A 281 -4.57 5.45 12.47
CA SER A 281 -5.08 4.12 12.86
C SER A 281 -5.00 3.82 14.36
N SER A 282 -4.18 4.55 15.12
CA SER A 282 -4.12 4.48 16.58
C SER A 282 -5.31 5.15 17.28
N GLY A 283 -6.14 5.90 16.55
CA GLY A 283 -7.18 6.78 17.07
C GLY A 283 -6.70 8.15 17.54
N GLU A 284 -5.39 8.43 17.46
CA GLU A 284 -4.81 9.76 17.72
C GLU A 284 -5.17 10.73 16.58
N VAL A 285 -5.59 11.95 16.94
CA VAL A 285 -5.73 13.06 15.98
C VAL A 285 -4.53 13.98 16.12
N ARG A 286 -3.83 14.19 15.00
CA ARG A 286 -2.55 14.89 14.97
C ARG A 286 -2.53 15.95 13.87
N LEU A 287 -1.89 17.08 14.17
CA LEU A 287 -1.51 18.11 13.21
C LEU A 287 -0.35 17.63 12.33
N VAL A 288 -0.53 17.77 11.03
CA VAL A 288 0.43 17.45 9.98
C VAL A 288 0.50 18.64 9.03
N PRO A 289 1.67 19.08 8.55
CA PRO A 289 1.74 20.19 7.61
C PRO A 289 0.87 19.95 6.37
N VAL A 290 0.16 20.97 5.90
CA VAL A 290 -0.79 20.89 4.77
C VAL A 290 -0.10 20.42 3.46
N ASP A 291 1.17 20.74 3.29
CA ASP A 291 1.93 20.33 2.10
C ASP A 291 2.57 18.94 2.22
N ALA A 292 2.43 18.26 3.36
CA ALA A 292 2.96 16.92 3.51
C ALA A 292 2.30 15.95 2.51
N CYS A 293 3.09 15.02 1.98
CA CYS A 293 2.57 14.00 1.08
C CYS A 293 1.60 13.04 1.78
N ALA A 294 0.59 12.61 1.06
CA ALA A 294 -0.28 11.50 1.41
C ALA A 294 -0.64 10.73 0.14
N THR A 295 -0.89 9.43 0.27
CA THR A 295 -1.38 8.58 -0.82
C THR A 295 -2.82 8.19 -0.53
N ILE A 296 -3.69 8.24 -1.53
CA ILE A 296 -5.10 7.94 -1.35
C ILE A 296 -5.33 6.42 -1.20
N GLY A 297 -6.25 6.05 -0.31
CA GLY A 297 -6.64 4.67 -0.02
C GLY A 297 -6.02 4.12 1.26
N ALA A 298 -6.36 2.87 1.58
CA ALA A 298 -5.76 2.09 2.66
C ALA A 298 -4.58 1.24 2.16
N VAL A 299 -3.66 0.85 3.04
CA VAL A 299 -2.55 -0.03 2.66
C VAL A 299 -3.04 -1.45 2.38
N SER A 300 -2.48 -2.09 1.34
CA SER A 300 -2.73 -3.49 0.99
C SER A 300 -2.51 -4.50 2.14
N ASN A 301 -3.01 -5.73 1.93
CA ASN A 301 -2.89 -6.88 2.83
C ASN A 301 -3.55 -6.70 4.23
N PRO A 302 -4.82 -6.26 4.32
CA PRO A 302 -5.49 -6.06 5.61
C PRO A 302 -5.57 -7.34 6.46
N ASP A 303 -5.71 -8.49 5.83
CA ASP A 303 -5.80 -9.79 6.49
C ASP A 303 -4.47 -10.29 7.09
N HIS A 304 -3.36 -9.55 6.96
CA HIS A 304 -2.07 -9.91 7.55
C HIS A 304 -2.15 -10.16 9.06
N GLN A 305 -3.01 -9.40 9.78
CA GLN A 305 -3.20 -9.55 11.22
C GLN A 305 -3.83 -10.89 11.62
N HIS A 306 -4.51 -11.55 10.68
CA HIS A 306 -5.20 -12.82 10.89
C HIS A 306 -4.34 -14.03 10.47
N GLU A 307 -3.11 -13.82 10.00
CA GLU A 307 -2.16 -14.90 9.71
C GLU A 307 -1.66 -15.58 11.00
N THR A 308 -1.61 -16.91 10.99
CA THR A 308 -1.08 -17.69 12.11
C THR A 308 0.12 -18.52 11.68
N LEU A 309 1.21 -18.43 12.44
CA LEU A 309 2.46 -19.09 12.08
C LEU A 309 2.43 -20.60 12.30
N GLY A 310 1.53 -21.15 13.10
CA GLY A 310 1.35 -22.60 13.33
C GLY A 310 2.47 -23.35 14.07
N LYS A 311 3.75 -22.97 13.90
CA LYS A 311 4.90 -23.62 14.56
C LYS A 311 6.03 -22.65 14.91
N ALA A 312 6.79 -22.95 15.96
CA ALA A 312 7.90 -22.12 16.45
C ALA A 312 9.01 -21.90 15.40
N GLY A 313 9.32 -22.91 14.58
CA GLY A 313 10.34 -22.81 13.54
C GLY A 313 10.07 -21.71 12.51
N ARG A 314 8.80 -21.38 12.24
CA ARG A 314 8.46 -20.30 11.31
C ARG A 314 8.80 -18.92 11.88
N SER A 315 8.66 -18.73 13.20
CA SER A 315 9.16 -17.53 13.89
C SER A 315 10.69 -17.41 13.80
N ARG A 316 11.41 -18.54 13.86
CA ARG A 316 12.87 -18.56 13.67
C ARG A 316 13.27 -18.09 12.27
N TRP A 317 12.60 -18.58 11.23
CA TRP A 317 12.81 -18.12 9.84
C TRP A 317 12.53 -16.63 9.65
N LEU A 318 11.62 -16.06 10.45
CA LEU A 318 11.34 -14.63 10.47
C LEU A 318 12.44 -13.79 11.14
N GLY A 319 13.43 -14.43 11.79
CA GLY A 319 14.51 -13.80 12.53
C GLY A 319 14.12 -13.43 13.96
N ILE A 320 13.12 -14.11 14.52
CA ILE A 320 12.64 -13.94 15.90
C ILE A 320 13.17 -15.10 16.75
N ARG A 321 13.98 -14.78 17.77
CA ARG A 321 14.49 -15.74 18.75
C ARG A 321 13.48 -15.92 19.91
N PRO A 322 13.55 -17.03 20.66
CA PRO A 322 12.67 -17.25 21.81
C PRO A 322 12.76 -16.14 22.86
N THR A 323 11.64 -15.89 23.54
CA THR A 323 11.52 -14.93 24.64
C THR A 323 11.42 -15.69 25.96
N VAL A 324 12.42 -15.57 26.82
CA VAL A 324 12.36 -16.14 28.18
C VAL A 324 11.56 -15.19 29.08
N ARG A 325 10.59 -15.73 29.83
CA ARG A 325 9.76 -14.94 30.75
C ARG A 325 10.56 -14.60 32.01
N GLY A 326 10.36 -13.40 32.56
CA GLY A 326 11.07 -12.97 33.77
C GLY A 326 10.84 -13.88 35.00
N VAL A 327 9.64 -14.43 35.15
CA VAL A 327 9.30 -15.40 36.22
C VAL A 327 10.01 -16.75 36.11
N ALA A 328 10.67 -17.03 34.98
CA ALA A 328 11.45 -18.25 34.78
C ALA A 328 12.96 -18.02 35.01
N MET A 329 13.36 -16.82 35.45
CA MET A 329 14.74 -16.43 35.66
C MET A 329 15.08 -16.38 37.16
N ASN A 330 16.35 -16.16 37.48
CA ASN A 330 16.79 -15.92 38.86
C ASN A 330 16.52 -14.46 39.27
N SER A 331 16.56 -14.20 40.58
CA SER A 331 16.34 -12.86 41.15
C SER A 331 17.34 -11.82 40.62
N THR A 332 18.57 -12.24 40.31
CA THR A 332 19.62 -11.38 39.73
C THR A 332 19.33 -10.94 38.30
N ASP A 333 18.68 -11.78 37.49
CA ASP A 333 18.51 -11.53 36.04
C ASP A 333 17.26 -10.71 35.72
N HIS A 334 16.21 -10.84 36.55
CA HIS A 334 14.95 -10.16 36.34
C HIS A 334 14.29 -9.80 37.67
N PRO A 335 13.60 -8.64 37.76
CA PRO A 335 12.82 -8.30 38.94
C PRO A 335 11.78 -9.37 39.34
N HIS A 336 11.34 -10.22 38.42
CA HIS A 336 10.32 -11.25 38.67
C HIS A 336 10.92 -12.63 38.93
N GLY A 337 12.24 -12.76 38.89
CA GLY A 337 12.90 -14.03 39.07
C GLY A 337 13.07 -14.41 40.54
N GLY A 338 13.41 -15.68 40.76
CA GLY A 338 13.58 -16.29 42.08
C GLY A 338 12.29 -16.76 42.75
N GLY A 339 12.40 -17.14 44.02
CA GLY A 339 11.33 -17.79 44.78
C GLY A 339 11.27 -19.31 44.56
N ARG A 340 10.69 -20.04 45.52
CA ARG A 340 10.44 -21.48 45.37
C ARG A 340 9.17 -21.70 44.54
N GLY A 341 9.24 -22.57 43.54
CA GLY A 341 8.12 -22.84 42.64
C GLY A 341 7.77 -21.68 41.71
N LYS A 342 6.57 -21.74 41.10
CA LYS A 342 6.09 -20.69 40.17
C LYS A 342 5.46 -19.55 40.96
N SER A 343 6.24 -18.51 41.27
CA SER A 343 5.75 -17.31 41.96
C SER A 343 5.94 -16.04 41.13
N LYS A 344 5.13 -15.02 41.42
CA LYS A 344 5.33 -13.66 40.90
C LYS A 344 6.05 -12.75 41.92
N GLY A 345 6.37 -13.28 43.10
CA GLY A 345 7.10 -12.58 44.15
C GLY A 345 6.42 -11.30 44.64
N ASN A 346 5.09 -11.19 44.52
CA ASN A 346 4.30 -9.98 44.82
C ASN A 346 4.83 -8.67 44.19
N LYS A 347 5.41 -8.74 42.99
CA LYS A 347 5.96 -7.57 42.28
C LYS A 347 5.07 -7.13 41.14
N HIS A 348 4.87 -5.82 40.99
CA HIS A 348 4.19 -5.27 39.82
C HIS A 348 4.91 -5.66 38.51
N PRO A 349 4.18 -5.85 37.39
CA PRO A 349 4.79 -6.20 36.11
C PRO A 349 5.80 -5.14 35.64
N ARG A 350 7.06 -5.52 35.48
CA ARG A 350 8.19 -4.67 35.07
C ARG A 350 9.03 -5.36 34.00
N SER A 351 9.76 -4.57 33.23
CA SER A 351 10.81 -5.01 32.32
C SER A 351 12.06 -5.48 33.10
N PRO A 352 13.06 -6.11 32.45
CA PRO A 352 14.31 -6.50 33.10
C PRO A 352 15.05 -5.31 33.73
N TRP A 353 14.84 -4.10 33.21
CA TRP A 353 15.45 -2.85 33.69
C TRP A 353 14.52 -2.04 34.60
N GLY A 354 13.51 -2.67 35.20
CA GLY A 354 12.65 -2.05 36.21
C GLY A 354 11.51 -1.15 35.68
N VAL A 355 11.48 -0.81 34.39
CA VAL A 355 10.38 -0.02 33.79
C VAL A 355 9.05 -0.79 33.87
N LEU A 356 7.97 -0.16 34.35
CA LEU A 356 6.64 -0.77 34.45
C LEU A 356 6.10 -1.23 33.09
N ALA A 357 5.63 -2.46 33.00
CA ALA A 357 5.11 -3.08 31.77
C ALA A 357 3.61 -2.84 31.57
N LYS A 358 2.88 -2.47 32.62
CA LYS A 358 1.45 -2.13 32.59
C LYS A 358 1.24 -0.74 33.21
N GLY A 359 0.33 0.06 32.65
CA GLY A 359 -0.11 1.35 33.20
C GLY A 359 0.77 2.57 32.93
N GLY A 360 2.09 2.42 32.76
CA GLY A 360 3.01 3.56 32.61
C GLY A 360 3.12 4.14 31.19
N LYS A 361 3.04 5.48 31.04
CA LYS A 361 3.47 6.18 29.80
C LYS A 361 5.00 6.23 29.78
N THR A 362 5.64 5.77 28.69
CA THR A 362 7.11 5.78 28.55
C THR A 362 7.66 7.07 27.96
N ARG A 363 6.83 7.82 27.22
CA ARG A 363 7.20 9.12 26.68
C ARG A 363 7.05 10.16 27.79
N LYS A 364 8.17 10.83 28.13
CA LYS A 364 8.22 11.85 29.18
C LYS A 364 7.54 13.16 28.77
N THR A 365 7.95 13.73 27.62
CA THR A 365 7.41 15.00 27.12
C THR A 365 6.27 14.74 26.13
N PRO A 366 5.09 15.39 26.28
CA PRO A 366 3.97 15.19 25.37
C PRO A 366 4.29 15.69 23.95
N ASN A 367 3.46 15.27 22.98
CA ASN A 367 3.58 15.75 21.61
C ASN A 367 2.82 17.05 21.44
N GLN A 368 3.50 18.11 21.00
CA GLN A 368 2.84 19.39 20.74
C GLN A 368 1.89 19.32 19.55
N PHE A 369 2.16 18.44 18.58
CA PHE A 369 1.33 18.29 17.37
C PHE A 369 0.06 17.43 17.59
N VAL A 370 -0.22 16.96 18.81
CA VAL A 370 -1.39 16.10 19.06
C VAL A 370 -2.55 16.97 19.51
N VAL A 371 -3.65 16.91 18.75
CA VAL A 371 -4.91 17.60 19.08
C VAL A 371 -5.72 16.74 20.03
N LYS A 372 -5.96 15.47 19.64
CA LYS A 372 -6.68 14.49 20.45
C LYS A 372 -5.78 13.29 20.73
N PRO A 373 -5.47 13.00 22.01
CA PRO A 373 -4.66 11.83 22.33
C PRO A 373 -5.40 10.54 21.94
N ARG A 374 -4.63 9.49 21.64
CA ARG A 374 -5.21 8.16 21.38
C ARG A 374 -6.08 7.68 22.55
N PRO A 375 -7.20 7.00 22.27
CA PRO A 375 -7.99 6.36 23.32
C PRO A 375 -7.12 5.35 24.09
N ARG A 376 -7.30 5.33 25.41
CA ARG A 376 -6.67 4.36 26.30
C ARG A 376 -7.76 3.42 26.79
N ARG A 377 -7.45 2.13 26.84
CA ARG A 377 -8.29 1.11 27.47
C ARG A 377 -7.83 0.88 28.89
#